data_AF-A0A6V7LT03-F1
#
_entry.id   AF-A0A6V7LT03-F1
#
_cell.length_a   1.000
_cell.length_b   1.000
_cell.length_c   1.000
_cell.angle_alpha   90.00
_cell.angle_beta   90.00
_cell.angle_gamma   90.00
#
_symmetry.space_group_name_H-M   'P 1'
#
loop_
_entity.id
_entity.type
_entity.pdbx_description
1 polymer ?
#
loop_
_entity_poly.entity_id
_entity_poly.type
_entity_poly.pdbx_seq_one_letter_code
_entity_poly.pdbx_strand_id
1 'polypeptide(L)' 'WCLTHTWYLAVDMQLFWIAPLILYPLAKKPKLGLFILTAFLIASIVTPAVMTMENHYSGALITST' A
#
# COMPACT_ATOMS: atom_id res chain seq x y z
N TRP A 1 17.03 12.39 -0.30
CA TRP A 1 17.17 11.02 0.21
C TRP A 1 16.03 10.71 1.16
N CYS A 2 14.95 10.12 0.63
CA CYS A 2 13.93 9.47 1.44
C CYS A 2 14.37 8.01 1.55
N LEU A 3 14.55 7.48 2.76
CA LEU A 3 14.90 6.07 2.92
C LEU A 3 13.70 5.24 2.44
N THR A 4 13.82 4.53 1.33
CA THR A 4 12.76 3.62 0.83
C THR A 4 12.26 2.66 1.91
N HIS A 5 13.13 2.34 2.87
CA HIS A 5 12.80 1.53 4.04
C HIS A 5 11.74 2.15 4.97
N THR A 6 11.68 3.48 5.12
CA THR A 6 10.66 4.12 5.98
C THR A 6 9.27 4.04 5.36
N TRP A 7 9.18 4.02 4.03
CA TRP A 7 7.92 3.79 3.33
C TRP A 7 7.37 2.39 3.60
N TYR A 8 8.24 1.37 3.56
CA TYR A 8 7.86 0.00 3.89
C TYR A 8 7.40 -0.14 5.36
N LEU A 9 8.13 0.47 6.30
CA LEU A 9 7.75 0.49 7.72
C LEU A 9 6.41 1.20 7.97
N ALA A 10 6.13 2.31 7.27
CA ALA A 10 4.85 3.02 7.38
C ALA A 10 3.67 2.18 6.87
N VAL A 11 3.87 1.42 5.78
CA VAL A 11 2.86 0.50 5.22
C VAL A 11 2.55 -0.64 6.21
N ASP A 12 3.56 -1.20 6.87
CA ASP A 12 3.36 -2.25 7.86
C ASP A 12 2.47 -1.79 9.04
N MET A 13 2.71 -0.57 9.54
CA MET A 13 1.90 0.02 10.62
C MET A 13 0.45 0.27 10.19
N GLN A 14 0.22 0.69 8.93
CA GLN A 14 -1.13 0.89 8.39
C GLN A 14 -1.87 -0.44 8.23
N LEU A 15 -1.19 -1.46 7.73
CA LEU A 15 -1.73 -2.81 7.61
C LEU A 15 -2.10 -3.41 8.98
N PHE A 16 -1.34 -3.13 10.03
CA PHE A 16 -1.65 -3.59 11.39
C PHE A 16 -2.98 -3.03 11.92
N TRP A 17 -3.28 -1.76 11.66
CA TRP A 17 -4.56 -1.13 12.04
C TRP A 17 -5.73 -1.58 11.16
N ILE A 18 -5.45 -1.83 9.87
CA ILE A 18 -6.46 -2.25 8.90
C ILE A 18 -6.81 -3.74 9.05
N ALA A 19 -5.90 -4.56 9.57
CA ALA A 19 -6.10 -5.99 9.80
C ALA A 19 -7.37 -6.32 10.61
N PRO A 20 -7.61 -5.77 11.82
CA PRO A 20 -8.86 -6.02 12.56
C PRO A 20 -10.09 -5.47 11.83
N LEU A 21 -9.94 -4.37 11.08
CA LEU A 21 -11.02 -3.76 10.31
C LEU A 21 -11.45 -4.61 9.11
N ILE A 22 -10.56 -5.44 8.55
CA ILE A 22 -10.89 -6.41 7.49
C ILE A 22 -11.40 -7.72 8.09
N LEU A 23 -10.77 -8.21 9.17
CA LEU A 23 -11.10 -9.50 9.78
C LEU A 23 -12.50 -9.50 10.45
N TYR A 24 -12.88 -8.38 11.08
CA TYR A 24 -14.17 -8.24 11.78
C TYR A 24 -15.40 -8.30 10.85
N PRO A 25 -15.47 -7.55 9.74
CA PRO A 25 -16.57 -7.68 8.78
C PRO A 25 -16.50 -8.98 7.97
N LEU A 26 -15.33 -9.59 7.80
CA LEU A 26 -15.22 -10.90 7.13
C LEU A 26 -15.97 -12.00 7.92
N ALA A 27 -15.97 -11.92 9.26
CA ALA A 27 -16.70 -12.86 10.11
C ALA A 27 -18.23 -12.75 9.99
N LYS A 28 -18.78 -11.63 9.51
CA LYS A 28 -20.24 -11.38 9.49
C LYS A 28 -20.82 -11.12 8.09
N LYS A 29 -20.04 -10.55 7.17
CA LYS A 29 -20.41 -10.13 5.80
C LYS A 29 -19.18 -10.18 4.86
N PRO A 30 -18.88 -11.32 4.22
CA PRO A 30 -17.64 -11.50 3.45
C PRO A 30 -17.50 -10.56 2.24
N LYS A 31 -18.61 -10.13 1.64
CA LYS A 31 -18.62 -9.23 0.46
C LYS A 31 -18.05 -7.84 0.77
N LEU A 32 -18.27 -7.33 1.99
CA LEU A 32 -17.79 -6.00 2.38
C LEU A 32 -16.27 -6.02 2.63
N GLY A 33 -15.78 -7.07 3.30
CA GLY A 33 -14.35 -7.27 3.51
C GLY A 33 -13.57 -7.41 2.20
N LEU A 34 -14.14 -8.12 1.22
CA LEU A 34 -13.53 -8.25 -0.11
C LEU A 34 -13.42 -6.91 -0.85
N PHE A 35 -14.46 -6.06 -0.78
CA PHE A 35 -14.45 -4.73 -1.41
C PHE A 35 -13.36 -3.83 -0.81
N ILE A 36 -13.23 -3.81 0.53
CA ILE A 36 -12.21 -3.02 1.23
C ILE A 36 -10.81 -3.50 0.86
N LEU A 37 -10.60 -4.82 0.79
CA LEU A 37 -9.32 -5.40 0.41
C LEU A 37 -8.93 -5.06 -1.02
N THR A 38 -9.87 -5.13 -1.97
CA THR A 38 -9.63 -4.72 -3.36
C THR A 38 -9.31 -3.23 -3.46
N ALA A 39 -10.06 -2.35 -2.77
CA ALA A 39 -9.78 -0.92 -2.76
C ALA A 39 -8.39 -0.61 -2.18
N PHE A 40 -8.00 -1.29 -1.11
CA PHE A 40 -6.68 -1.13 -0.49
C PHE A 40 -5.54 -1.62 -1.40
N LEU A 41 -5.74 -2.75 -2.10
CA LEU A 41 -4.77 -3.26 -3.07
C LEU A 41 -4.55 -2.24 -4.20
N ILE A 42 -5.63 -1.64 -4.72
CA ILE A 42 -5.53 -0.61 -5.75
C ILE A 42 -4.80 0.62 -5.22
N ALA A 43 -5.13 1.09 -4.02
CA ALA A 43 -4.44 2.23 -3.40
C ALA A 43 -2.93 1.98 -3.21
N SER A 44 -2.54 0.75 -2.87
CA SER A 44 -1.14 0.33 -2.74
C SER A 44 -0.37 0.39 -4.06
N ILE A 45 -1.04 0.16 -5.20
CA ILE A 45 -0.44 0.25 -6.54
C ILE A 45 -0.44 1.70 -7.05
N VAL A 46 -1.51 2.45 -6.78
CA VAL A 46 -1.67 3.84 -7.25
C VAL A 46 -0.71 4.79 -6.55
N THR A 47 -0.48 4.62 -5.25
CA THR A 47 0.41 5.50 -4.47
C THR A 47 1.85 5.55 -5.02
N PRO A 48 2.54 4.43 -5.28
CA PRO A 48 3.86 4.46 -5.91
C PRO A 48 3.77 4.90 -7.37
N ALA A 49 2.70 4.53 -8.11
CA ALA A 49 2.53 4.97 -9.49
C ALA A 49 2.46 6.50 -9.62
N VAL A 50 1.69 7.18 -8.78
CA VAL A 50 1.59 8.65 -8.75
C VAL A 50 2.92 9.27 -8.33
N MET A 51 3.60 8.70 -7.33
CA MET A 51 4.93 9.17 -6.90
C MET A 51 5.99 9.07 -8.01
N THR A 52 5.91 8.04 -8.86
CA THR A 52 6.79 7.86 -10.03
C THR A 52 6.45 8.80 -11.19
N MET A 53 5.23 9.35 -11.26
CA MET A 53 4.88 10.32 -12.30
C MET A 53 5.37 11.73 -11.94
N GLU A 54 5.17 12.14 -10.68
CA GLU A 54 5.52 13.49 -10.22
C GLU A 54 7.03 13.68 -10.08
N ASN A 55 7.74 12.62 -9.74
CA ASN A 55 9.19 12.64 -9.76
C ASN A 55 9.63 11.72 -10.90
N HIS A 56 10.42 12.24 -11.85
CA HIS A 56 11.07 11.48 -12.92
C HIS A 56 12.13 10.48 -12.36
N TYR A 57 11.84 9.76 -11.28
CA TYR A 57 12.67 8.71 -10.74
C TYR A 57 12.53 7.50 -11.65
N SER A 58 13.51 7.38 -12.56
CA SER A 58 13.86 6.13 -13.22
C SER A 58 13.85 5.01 -12.18
N GLY A 59 13.06 3.96 -12.45
CA GLY A 59 12.63 2.93 -11.49
C GLY A 59 13.70 2.61 -10.45
N ALA A 60 13.31 2.65 -9.18
CA ALA A 60 14.11 2.74 -7.95
C ALA A 60 15.26 1.72 -7.72
N LEU A 61 15.76 1.02 -8.75
CA LEU A 61 16.85 0.03 -8.68
C LEU A 61 17.83 0.03 -9.88
N ILE A 62 17.67 0.86 -10.93
CA ILE A 62 18.51 0.76 -12.15
C ILE A 62 19.49 1.93 -12.39
N THR A 63 19.74 2.81 -11.42
CA THR A 63 20.77 3.87 -11.59
C THR A 63 21.66 4.05 -10.35
N SER A 64 22.29 2.96 -9.92
CA SER A 64 23.53 3.06 -9.14
C SER A 64 24.67 2.42 -9.93
N THR A 65 25.04 3.08 -11.04
CA THR A 65 26.38 2.96 -11.65
C THR A 65 27.19 4.18 -11.27
#